data_AF-A0A520FWU8-F1
#
_entry.id   AF-A0A520FWU8-F1
#
_cell.length_a   1.000
_cell.length_b   1.000
_cell.length_c   1.000
_cell.angle_alpha   90.00
_cell.angle_beta   90.00
_cell.angle_gamma   90.00
#
_symmetry.space_group_name_H-M   'P 1'
#
loop_
_entity.id
_entity.type
_entity.pdbx_description
1 polymer ?
#
loop_
_entity_poly.entity_id
_entity_poly.type
_entity_poly.pdbx_seq_one_letter_code
_entity_poly.pdbx_strand_id
1 'polypeptide(L)' 'ERDAALPAIRLVQPGERLATAPRAVLSNSFAFGGSNAALVLTRED' A
#
# COMPACT_ATOMS: atom_id res chain seq x y z
N GLU A 1 11.78 -6.49 13.96
CA GLU A 1 12.98 -6.43 13.10
C GLU A 1 12.57 -6.82 11.68
N ARG A 2 13.23 -6.30 10.63
CA ARG A 2 12.89 -6.66 9.24
C ARG A 2 13.40 -8.06 8.94
N ASP A 3 12.58 -8.90 8.33
CA ASP A 3 13.02 -10.21 7.84
C ASP A 3 14.05 -10.02 6.70
N ALA A 4 15.23 -10.61 6.86
CA ALA A 4 16.30 -10.54 5.87
C ALA A 4 16.00 -11.34 4.60
N ALA A 5 15.10 -12.33 4.67
CA ALA A 5 14.65 -13.10 3.52
C ALA A 5 13.68 -12.30 2.62
N LEU A 6 13.11 -11.20 3.13
CA LEU A 6 12.18 -10.36 2.37
C LEU A 6 12.87 -9.13 1.78
N PRO A 7 12.57 -8.77 0.51
CA PRO A 7 13.00 -7.51 -0.07
C PRO A 7 12.52 -6.31 0.75
N ALA A 8 13.33 -5.26 0.79
CA ALA A 8 12.95 -4.02 1.46
C ALA A 8 11.81 -3.31 0.70
N ILE A 9 10.74 -2.98 1.41
CA ILE A 9 9.66 -2.13 0.88
C ILE A 9 10.07 -0.67 1.03
N ARG A 10 9.99 0.10 -0.06
CA ARG A 10 10.18 1.57 -0.01
C ARG A 10 8.94 2.19 0.62
N LEU A 11 9.05 2.58 1.89
CA LEU A 11 8.04 3.38 2.57
C LEU A 11 8.20 4.85 2.19
N VAL A 12 7.08 5.54 2.00
CA VAL A 12 7.05 7.00 1.79
C VAL A 12 7.51 7.73 3.04
N GLN A 13 8.19 8.87 2.85
CA GLN A 13 8.53 9.79 3.95
C GLN A 13 7.50 10.93 4.05
N PRO A 14 7.38 11.60 5.22
CA PRO A 14 6.54 12.79 5.35
C PRO A 14 6.89 13.84 4.28
N GLY A 15 5.88 14.33 3.57
CA GLY A 15 6.03 15.32 2.50
C GLY A 15 6.37 14.75 1.13
N GLU A 16 6.71 13.47 1.02
CA GLU A 16 6.92 12.80 -0.26
C GLU A 16 5.61 12.64 -1.03
N ARG A 17 5.66 12.82 -2.35
CA ARG A 17 4.54 12.63 -3.27
C ARG A 17 5.02 11.91 -4.52
N LEU A 18 4.14 11.12 -5.14
CA LEU A 18 4.39 10.57 -6.46
C LEU A 18 4.47 11.72 -7.49
N ALA A 19 5.37 11.60 -8.45
CA ALA A 19 5.52 12.59 -9.52
C ALA A 19 4.29 12.68 -10.44
N THR A 20 3.52 11.60 -10.53
CA THR A 20 2.29 11.51 -11.31
C THR A 20 1.19 10.86 -10.49
N ALA A 21 -0.07 11.19 -10.80
CA ALA A 21 -1.22 10.58 -10.16
C ALA A 21 -1.31 9.09 -10.56
N PRO A 22 -1.35 8.15 -9.59
CA PRO A 22 -1.40 6.72 -9.88
C PRO A 22 -2.73 6.35 -10.57
N ARG A 23 -2.70 5.34 -11.44
CA ARG A 23 -3.90 4.80 -12.11
C ARG A 23 -4.80 4.04 -11.13
N ALA A 24 -4.17 3.35 -10.18
CA ALA A 24 -4.85 2.58 -9.15
C ALA A 24 -4.06 2.65 -7.84
N VAL A 25 -4.78 2.56 -6.72
CA VAL A 25 -4.22 2.48 -5.37
C VAL A 25 -4.93 1.37 -4.60
N LEU A 26 -4.16 0.61 -3.81
CA LEU A 26 -4.66 -0.45 -2.93
C LEU A 26 -4.49 -0.04 -1.48
N SER A 27 -5.59 -0.04 -0.73
CA SER A 27 -5.58 0.01 0.73
C SER A 27 -5.99 -1.36 1.26
N ASN A 28 -5.12 -2.03 2.01
CA ASN A 28 -5.40 -3.34 2.57
C ASN A 28 -5.29 -3.32 4.10
N SER A 29 -6.16 -4.06 4.76
CA SER A 29 -6.25 -4.12 6.22
C SER A 29 -6.56 -5.54 6.69
N PHE A 30 -6.07 -5.87 7.88
CA PHE A 30 -6.13 -7.19 8.48
C PHE A 30 -6.57 -7.06 9.95
N ALA A 31 -7.40 -7.97 10.42
CA ALA A 31 -7.88 -8.03 11.79
C ALA A 31 -7.97 -9.49 12.28
N PHE A 32 -8.18 -9.64 13.59
CA PHE A 32 -8.34 -10.96 14.23
C PHE A 32 -9.48 -11.77 13.60
N GLY A 33 -9.40 -13.10 13.73
CA GLY A 33 -10.40 -14.00 13.17
C GLY A 33 -10.34 -14.15 11.65
N GLY A 34 -9.25 -13.70 11.01
CA GLY A 34 -9.07 -13.80 9.57
C GLY A 34 -9.90 -12.78 8.77
N SER A 35 -10.42 -11.74 9.42
CA SER A 35 -11.11 -10.65 8.75
C SER A 35 -10.12 -9.75 8.02
N ASN A 36 -10.22 -9.72 6.69
CA ASN A 36 -9.37 -8.90 5.83
C ASN A 36 -10.25 -8.04 4.92
N ALA A 37 -9.82 -6.81 4.66
CA ALA A 37 -10.52 -5.91 3.74
C ALA A 37 -9.52 -5.21 2.82
N ALA A 38 -9.80 -5.27 1.52
CA ALA A 38 -9.06 -4.59 0.47
C ALA A 38 -9.96 -3.59 -0.25
N LEU A 39 -9.45 -2.37 -0.41
CA LEU A 39 -10.06 -1.32 -1.20
C LEU A 39 -9.15 -1.00 -2.38
N VAL A 40 -9.67 -1.19 -3.59
CA VAL A 40 -8.98 -0.81 -4.83
C VAL A 40 -9.67 0.43 -5.37
N LEU A 41 -8.92 1.53 -5.45
CA LEU A 41 -9.39 2.79 -6.00
C LEU A 41 -8.73 2.97 -7.36
N THR A 42 -9.53 3.09 -8.42
CA THR A 42 -9.07 3.34 -9.78
C THR A 42 -9.52 4.71 -10.24
N ARG A 43 -8.70 5.38 -11.04
CA ARG A 43 -9.15 6.57 -11.76
C ARG A 43 -9.89 6.14 -13.03
N GLU A 44 -11.08 6.68 -13.23
CA GLU A 44 -11.73 6.69 -14.54
C GLU A 44 -11.12 7.86 -15.33
N ASP A 45 -10.53 7.55 -16.49
CA ASP A 45 -9.90 8.55 -17.37
C ASP A 45 -10.96 9.29 -18.20
#